data_AF-A0A2T4J6R2-F1
#
_entry.id   AF-A0A2T4J6R2-F1
#
_cell.length_a   1.000
_cell.length_b   1.000
_cell.length_c   1.000
_cell.angle_alpha   90.00
_cell.angle_beta   90.00
_cell.angle_gamma   90.00
#
_symmetry.space_group_name_H-M   'P 1'
#
loop_
_entity.id
_entity.type
_entity.pdbx_description
1 polymer ?
#
loop_
_entity_poly.entity_id
_entity_poly.type
_entity_poly.pdbx_seq_one_letter_code
_entity_poly.pdbx_strand_id
1 'polypeptide(L)'
;MRNETVEVEWPTLLLLAGTYVAWGLATSVLWAALPPLGLLLAAVAIAQHSSLQHEALHGHPTKNATLNHLLVFPAIGLFYPYLRFRDTHLQHHYDPALTDPYDDPESNFLDPEVWNKLTPRYQALLRFNNTLAGRMLVGPAIGLVSFIRGDIAQIKAGNERIALSWALHGIGVMLALWWILGVGSMPVWAWVLSAYLGASLLKIRTYLEHRAHEKFRARTVVIEDKGPLAYLFLNNNYHVVHHMHPNVPWYKLPEMYAAKREHYQRRNDGYVFKSYSEVFSKYFLKAKDPVPHPVWPVNKSGAEPDDLPEETVVVSVGPAAPEAAAPVADIAAEATPKADAPEAVVLEGEVLDAVVVEALEEAEPPAKGRKGRKSPS
;
A
#
# COMPACT_ATOMS: atom_id res chain seq x y z
N MET A 1 -8.63 3.92 -35.60
CA MET A 1 -7.25 3.57 -36.00
C MET A 1 -6.32 4.04 -34.88
N ARG A 2 -5.76 3.12 -34.08
CA ARG A 2 -4.77 3.48 -33.05
C ARG A 2 -3.45 3.66 -33.78
N ASN A 3 -2.82 4.83 -33.68
CA ASN A 3 -1.46 5.00 -34.16
C ASN A 3 -0.55 4.09 -33.32
N GLU A 4 -0.01 3.04 -33.93
CA GLU A 4 0.91 2.08 -33.34
C GLU A 4 2.34 2.66 -33.23
N THR A 5 2.50 3.85 -32.68
CA THR A 5 3.83 4.32 -32.29
C THR A 5 4.18 3.72 -30.93
N VAL A 6 5.42 3.25 -30.81
CA VAL A 6 6.04 2.87 -29.52
C VAL A 6 6.21 4.18 -28.73
N GLU A 7 5.17 4.60 -28.02
CA GLU A 7 5.22 5.80 -27.19
C GLU A 7 6.00 5.46 -25.93
N VAL A 8 7.28 5.84 -25.92
CA VAL A 8 8.13 5.83 -24.74
C VAL A 8 7.83 7.10 -23.95
N GLU A 9 7.52 6.96 -22.66
CA GLU A 9 7.19 8.09 -21.81
C GLU A 9 8.45 8.77 -21.29
N TRP A 10 9.04 9.63 -22.12
CA TRP A 10 10.22 10.43 -21.78
C TRP A 10 10.13 11.20 -20.47
N PRO A 11 9.00 11.84 -20.09
CA PRO A 11 8.89 12.52 -18.79
C PRO A 11 9.21 11.59 -17.61
N THR A 12 8.67 10.37 -17.64
CA THR A 12 8.87 9.36 -16.59
C THR A 12 10.32 8.83 -16.62
N LEU A 13 10.90 8.56 -17.80
CA LEU A 13 12.29 8.12 -17.91
C LEU A 13 13.29 9.19 -17.43
N LEU A 14 13.09 10.45 -17.80
CA LEU A 14 13.95 11.56 -17.38
C LEU A 14 13.87 11.75 -15.86
N LEU A 15 12.68 11.66 -15.29
CA LEU A 15 12.49 11.73 -13.84
C LEU A 15 13.15 10.55 -13.12
N LEU A 16 13.04 9.33 -13.66
CA LEU A 16 13.72 8.17 -13.11
C LEU A 16 15.25 8.32 -13.14
N ALA A 17 15.81 8.74 -14.28
CA ALA A 17 17.23 9.01 -14.40
C ALA A 17 17.68 10.11 -13.41
N GLY A 18 16.92 11.21 -13.33
CA GLY A 18 17.16 12.28 -12.36
C GLY A 18 17.09 11.81 -10.91
N THR A 19 16.19 10.88 -10.60
CA THR A 19 16.06 10.28 -9.26
C THR A 19 17.29 9.44 -8.90
N TYR A 20 17.78 8.61 -9.82
CA TYR A 20 19.00 7.84 -9.59
C TYR A 20 20.24 8.73 -9.48
N VAL A 21 20.35 9.78 -10.32
CA VAL A 21 21.43 10.76 -10.21
C VAL A 21 21.37 11.49 -8.86
N ALA A 22 20.19 11.94 -8.44
CA ALA A 22 20.02 12.60 -7.14
C ALA A 22 20.40 11.68 -5.98
N TRP A 23 19.96 10.43 -5.98
CA TRP A 23 20.35 9.44 -4.96
C TRP A 23 21.85 9.13 -4.98
N GLY A 24 22.44 8.96 -6.16
CA GLY A 24 23.87 8.73 -6.33
C GLY A 24 24.70 9.91 -5.81
N LEU A 25 24.35 11.15 -6.16
CA LEU A 25 25.01 12.35 -5.65
C LEU A 25 24.81 12.54 -4.15
N ALA A 26 23.60 12.28 -3.65
CA ALA A 26 23.25 12.36 -2.23
C ALA A 26 24.13 11.43 -1.37
N THR A 27 24.34 10.20 -1.85
CA THR A 27 25.06 9.13 -1.15
C THR A 27 26.58 9.16 -1.37
N SER A 28 27.08 10.03 -2.24
CA SER A 28 28.51 10.16 -2.56
C SER A 28 29.05 11.57 -2.27
N VAL A 29 28.96 12.48 -3.22
CA VAL A 29 29.55 13.82 -3.16
C VAL A 29 28.91 14.65 -2.05
N LEU A 30 27.58 14.63 -1.97
CA LEU A 30 26.85 15.50 -1.04
C LEU A 30 26.95 15.02 0.40
N TRP A 31 26.96 13.70 0.63
CA TRP A 31 27.25 13.16 1.95
C TRP A 31 28.64 13.54 2.43
N ALA A 32 29.66 13.46 1.57
CA ALA A 32 31.03 13.83 1.93
C ALA A 32 31.19 15.32 2.26
N ALA A 33 30.46 16.19 1.54
CA ALA A 33 30.55 17.64 1.73
C ALA A 33 29.62 18.19 2.82
N LEU A 34 28.38 17.69 2.89
CA LEU A 34 27.34 18.17 3.79
C LEU A 34 26.38 17.01 4.17
N PRO A 35 26.76 16.16 5.15
CA PRO A 35 26.02 14.95 5.48
C PRO A 35 24.52 15.13 5.73
N PRO A 36 24.05 16.16 6.47
CA PRO A 36 22.61 16.38 6.66
C PRO A 36 21.85 16.57 5.34
N LEU A 37 22.43 17.31 4.38
CA LEU A 37 21.79 17.53 3.09
C LEU A 37 21.85 16.28 2.21
N GLY A 38 22.94 15.52 2.25
CA GLY A 38 23.03 14.22 1.60
C GLY A 38 21.96 13.25 2.10
N LEU A 39 21.74 13.19 3.41
CA LEU A 39 20.70 12.36 4.02
C LEU A 39 19.28 12.77 3.58
N LEU A 40 18.96 14.07 3.62
CA LEU A 40 17.65 14.56 3.22
C LEU A 40 17.38 14.37 1.72
N LEU A 41 18.38 14.63 0.87
CA LEU A 41 18.23 14.41 -0.58
C LEU A 41 18.07 12.92 -0.91
N ALA A 42 18.80 12.03 -0.22
CA ALA A 42 18.64 10.58 -0.38
C ALA A 42 17.23 10.14 0.02
N ALA A 43 16.69 10.65 1.14
CA ALA A 43 15.32 10.36 1.56
C ALA A 43 14.26 10.80 0.53
N VAL A 44 14.41 12.01 -0.01
CA VAL A 44 13.51 12.52 -1.07
C VAL A 44 13.62 11.69 -2.35
N ALA A 45 14.84 11.34 -2.77
CA ALA A 45 15.05 10.51 -3.96
C ALA A 45 14.48 9.10 -3.78
N ILE A 46 14.60 8.51 -2.59
CA ILE A 46 14.00 7.20 -2.28
C ILE A 46 12.46 7.27 -2.31
N ALA A 47 11.87 8.34 -1.77
CA ALA A 47 10.42 8.56 -1.87
C ALA A 47 9.97 8.69 -3.33
N GLN A 48 10.68 9.50 -4.13
CA GLN A 48 10.41 9.65 -5.57
C GLN A 48 10.55 8.33 -6.34
N HIS A 49 11.58 7.54 -6.02
CA HIS A 49 11.81 6.21 -6.60
C HIS A 49 10.67 5.25 -6.27
N SER A 50 10.13 5.30 -5.04
CA SER A 50 8.96 4.51 -4.67
C SER A 50 7.69 4.93 -5.43
N SER A 51 7.51 6.24 -5.68
CA SER A 51 6.45 6.71 -6.58
C SER A 51 6.64 6.21 -8.01
N LEU A 52 7.88 6.17 -8.51
CA LEU A 52 8.22 5.62 -9.83
C LEU A 52 8.06 4.10 -9.90
N GLN A 53 8.29 3.38 -8.80
CA GLN A 53 7.96 1.96 -8.69
C GLN A 53 6.44 1.74 -8.81
N HIS A 54 5.65 2.58 -8.14
CA HIS A 54 4.19 2.59 -8.31
C HIS A 54 3.76 2.89 -9.76
N GLU A 55 4.41 3.84 -10.42
CA GLU A 55 4.14 4.11 -11.84
C GLU A 55 4.52 2.91 -12.73
N ALA A 56 5.65 2.26 -12.43
CA ALA A 56 6.16 1.14 -13.21
C ALA A 56 5.28 -0.12 -13.14
N LEU A 57 4.66 -0.37 -11.98
CA LEU A 57 3.74 -1.49 -11.83
C LEU A 57 2.42 -1.32 -12.61
N HIS A 58 2.08 -0.09 -13.01
CA HIS A 58 0.93 0.24 -13.87
C HIS A 58 1.28 0.24 -15.36
N GLY A 59 2.46 -0.28 -15.73
CA GLY A 59 2.83 -0.48 -17.14
C GLY A 59 3.55 0.69 -17.78
N HIS A 60 4.08 1.63 -16.99
CA HIS A 60 4.89 2.76 -17.46
C HIS A 60 6.39 2.52 -17.21
N PRO A 61 7.33 3.16 -17.93
CA PRO A 61 7.14 4.15 -19.00
C PRO A 61 7.09 3.54 -20.41
N THR A 62 7.14 2.20 -20.53
CA THR A 62 7.17 1.50 -21.82
C THR A 62 6.08 0.44 -21.89
N LYS A 63 5.69 0.01 -23.10
CA LYS A 63 4.76 -1.12 -23.28
C LYS A 63 5.29 -2.48 -22.79
N ASN A 64 6.59 -2.57 -22.45
CA ASN A 64 7.22 -3.79 -21.98
C ASN A 64 7.31 -3.79 -20.45
N ALA A 65 6.43 -4.56 -19.81
CA ALA A 65 6.38 -4.68 -18.34
C ALA A 65 7.72 -5.14 -17.75
N THR A 66 8.42 -6.09 -18.38
CA THR A 66 9.74 -6.55 -17.90
C THR A 66 10.75 -5.43 -17.90
N LEU A 67 10.81 -4.61 -18.96
CA LEU A 67 11.69 -3.46 -19.01
C LEU A 67 11.35 -2.45 -17.91
N ASN A 68 10.07 -2.17 -17.69
CA ASN A 68 9.62 -1.26 -16.63
C ASN A 68 10.05 -1.75 -15.25
N HIS A 69 9.89 -3.04 -14.96
CA HIS A 69 10.35 -3.64 -13.71
C HIS A 69 11.88 -3.56 -13.55
N LEU A 70 12.64 -3.82 -14.63
CA LEU A 70 14.11 -3.73 -14.61
C LEU A 70 14.60 -2.30 -14.35
N LEU A 71 13.92 -1.30 -14.90
CA LEU A 71 14.25 0.11 -14.72
C LEU A 71 14.19 0.54 -13.25
N VAL A 72 13.31 -0.07 -12.44
CA VAL A 72 13.15 0.25 -11.01
C VAL A 72 13.66 -0.86 -10.08
N PHE A 73 14.39 -1.83 -10.63
CA PHE A 73 14.83 -3.03 -9.92
C PHE A 73 15.83 -2.78 -8.78
N PRO A 74 16.84 -1.87 -8.92
CA PRO A 74 17.72 -1.53 -7.81
C PRO A 74 16.91 -1.04 -6.59
N ALA A 75 17.00 -1.78 -5.49
CA ALA A 75 16.17 -1.57 -4.30
C ALA A 75 16.75 -0.50 -3.38
N ILE A 76 16.89 0.73 -3.89
CA ILE A 76 17.48 1.85 -3.12
C ILE A 76 16.65 2.24 -1.89
N GLY A 77 15.36 1.86 -1.85
CA GLY A 77 14.46 2.05 -0.70
C GLY A 77 14.48 0.93 0.35
N LEU A 78 15.25 -0.13 0.13
CA LEU A 78 15.58 -1.22 1.07
C LEU A 78 14.43 -2.12 1.56
N PHE A 79 13.30 -1.57 2.01
CA PHE A 79 12.40 -2.29 2.92
C PHE A 79 11.34 -3.17 2.24
N TYR A 80 10.81 -2.76 1.09
CA TYR A 80 9.66 -3.42 0.47
C TYR A 80 10.05 -4.13 -0.84
N PRO A 81 9.79 -5.45 -0.98
CA PRO A 81 10.02 -6.18 -2.22
C PRO A 81 9.12 -5.66 -3.34
N TYR A 82 9.71 -5.18 -4.43
CA TYR A 82 8.97 -4.53 -5.52
C TYR A 82 7.86 -5.42 -6.11
N LEU A 83 8.16 -6.69 -6.41
CA LEU A 83 7.17 -7.60 -6.99
C LEU A 83 6.03 -7.92 -6.01
N ARG A 84 6.34 -8.01 -4.72
CA ARG A 84 5.32 -8.20 -3.69
C ARG A 84 4.44 -6.97 -3.57
N PHE A 85 5.05 -5.79 -3.51
CA PHE A 85 4.33 -4.52 -3.50
C PHE A 85 3.44 -4.38 -4.74
N ARG A 86 3.91 -4.74 -5.94
CA ARG A 86 3.09 -4.79 -7.14
C ARG A 86 1.86 -5.67 -6.96
N ASP A 87 2.07 -6.91 -6.53
CA ASP A 87 0.99 -7.88 -6.43
C ASP A 87 -0.07 -7.43 -5.40
N THR A 88 0.35 -6.90 -4.24
CA THR A 88 -0.57 -6.33 -3.24
C THR A 88 -1.25 -5.05 -3.72
N HIS A 89 -0.53 -4.17 -4.41
CA HIS A 89 -1.09 -2.91 -4.87
C HIS A 89 -2.12 -3.14 -5.99
N LEU A 90 -1.86 -4.07 -6.91
CA LEU A 90 -2.85 -4.43 -7.94
C LEU A 90 -4.12 -5.06 -7.32
N GLN A 91 -3.99 -5.81 -6.22
CA GLN A 91 -5.15 -6.26 -5.44
C GLN A 91 -5.90 -5.08 -4.81
N HIS A 92 -5.17 -4.10 -4.27
CA HIS A 92 -5.74 -2.88 -3.70
C HIS A 92 -6.55 -2.03 -4.71
N HIS A 93 -6.24 -2.10 -6.01
CA HIS A 93 -7.04 -1.47 -7.09
C HIS A 93 -8.43 -2.09 -7.28
N TYR A 94 -8.77 -3.15 -6.56
CA TYR A 94 -10.15 -3.64 -6.49
C TYR A 94 -10.99 -2.74 -5.56
N ASP A 95 -11.48 -1.64 -6.14
CA ASP A 95 -12.28 -0.59 -5.48
C ASP A 95 -13.32 -1.07 -4.44
N PRO A 96 -14.12 -2.14 -4.67
CA PRO A 96 -15.10 -2.62 -3.70
C PRO A 96 -14.50 -3.05 -2.36
N ALA A 97 -13.27 -3.58 -2.36
CA ALA A 97 -12.58 -4.04 -1.16
C ALA A 97 -11.82 -2.93 -0.42
N LEU A 98 -11.69 -1.72 -0.99
CA LEU A 98 -10.96 -0.63 -0.35
C LEU A 98 -11.40 -0.42 1.10
N THR A 99 -10.42 -0.25 1.99
CA THR A 99 -10.55 -0.11 3.45
C THR A 99 -11.00 -1.35 4.21
N ASP A 100 -11.28 -2.48 3.55
CA ASP A 100 -11.53 -3.77 4.21
C ASP A 100 -10.26 -4.21 4.97
N PRO A 101 -10.32 -4.46 6.29
CA PRO A 101 -9.15 -4.90 7.07
C PRO A 101 -8.51 -6.23 6.63
N TYR A 102 -9.22 -7.04 5.85
CA TYR A 102 -8.81 -8.38 5.43
C TYR A 102 -8.50 -8.46 3.93
N ASP A 103 -9.34 -7.85 3.10
CA ASP A 103 -9.23 -7.97 1.64
C ASP A 103 -8.41 -6.84 0.98
N ASP A 104 -8.29 -5.69 1.63
CA ASP A 104 -7.45 -4.58 1.18
C ASP A 104 -6.08 -4.63 1.90
N PRO A 105 -5.00 -5.03 1.19
CA PRO A 105 -3.67 -5.15 1.79
C PRO A 105 -3.05 -3.80 2.21
N GLU A 106 -3.65 -2.67 1.81
CA GLU A 106 -3.23 -1.32 2.20
C GLU A 106 -4.19 -0.66 3.20
N SER A 107 -5.16 -1.42 3.74
CA SER A 107 -6.11 -0.90 4.72
C SER A 107 -5.42 -0.39 5.98
N ASN A 108 -5.89 0.76 6.45
CA ASN A 108 -5.45 1.40 7.67
C ASN A 108 -6.41 1.19 8.84
N PHE A 109 -7.43 0.35 8.63
CA PHE A 109 -8.46 0.05 9.60
C PHE A 109 -8.28 -1.35 10.17
N LEU A 110 -8.77 -1.52 11.39
CA LEU A 110 -8.91 -2.83 12.01
C LEU A 110 -10.38 -3.19 12.13
N ASP A 111 -10.65 -4.49 12.11
CA ASP A 111 -11.93 -5.01 12.60
C ASP A 111 -12.17 -4.52 14.05
N PRO A 112 -13.35 -3.96 14.37
CA PRO A 112 -13.71 -3.54 15.72
C PRO A 112 -13.51 -4.62 16.79
N GLU A 113 -13.75 -5.90 16.48
CA GLU A 113 -13.55 -7.00 17.41
C GLU A 113 -12.07 -7.21 17.72
N VAL A 114 -11.22 -7.22 16.68
CA VAL A 114 -9.77 -7.32 16.82
C VAL A 114 -9.24 -6.12 17.63
N TRP A 115 -9.72 -4.90 17.32
CA TRP A 115 -9.36 -3.69 18.04
C TRP A 115 -9.67 -3.78 19.54
N ASN A 116 -10.82 -4.32 19.91
CA ASN A 116 -11.24 -4.46 21.31
C ASN A 116 -10.42 -5.51 22.09
N LYS A 117 -9.81 -6.48 21.39
CA LYS A 117 -8.89 -7.47 21.97
C LYS A 117 -7.47 -6.91 22.20
N LEU A 118 -7.11 -5.78 21.57
CA LEU A 118 -5.78 -5.17 21.74
C LEU A 118 -5.57 -4.58 23.12
N THR A 119 -4.35 -4.68 23.65
CA THR A 119 -3.99 -4.01 24.90
C THR A 119 -4.05 -2.49 24.77
N PRO A 120 -4.31 -1.74 25.85
CA PRO A 120 -4.38 -0.27 25.80
C PRO A 120 -3.12 0.40 25.23
N ARG A 121 -1.94 -0.24 25.37
CA ARG A 121 -0.67 0.27 24.81
C ARG A 121 -0.65 0.20 23.29
N TYR A 122 -1.09 -0.93 22.72
CA TYR A 122 -1.21 -1.07 21.26
C TYR A 122 -2.30 -0.15 20.70
N GLN A 123 -3.43 -0.03 21.40
CA GLN A 123 -4.47 0.92 21.03
C GLN A 123 -3.94 2.37 21.02
N ALA A 124 -3.16 2.77 22.04
CA ALA A 124 -2.54 4.09 22.07
C ALA A 124 -1.55 4.32 20.92
N LEU A 125 -0.70 3.33 20.62
CA LEU A 125 0.25 3.38 19.50
C LEU A 125 -0.46 3.54 18.15
N LEU A 126 -1.52 2.76 17.90
CA LEU A 126 -2.27 2.82 16.65
C LEU A 126 -3.09 4.11 16.53
N ARG A 127 -3.63 4.63 17.63
CA ARG A 127 -4.26 5.97 17.65
C ARG A 127 -3.24 7.07 17.31
N PHE A 128 -2.03 7.00 17.86
CA PHE A 128 -0.96 7.92 17.50
C PHE A 128 -0.60 7.80 16.02
N ASN A 129 -0.44 6.57 15.51
CA ASN A 129 -0.22 6.28 14.09
C ASN A 129 -1.36 6.79 13.18
N ASN A 130 -2.57 7.00 13.71
CA ASN A 130 -3.68 7.60 12.96
C ASN A 130 -3.69 9.13 12.95
N THR A 131 -2.74 9.81 13.61
CA THR A 131 -2.39 11.21 13.32
C THR A 131 -1.37 11.26 12.17
N LEU A 132 -1.31 12.34 11.40
CA LEU A 132 -0.30 12.43 10.33
C LEU A 132 1.13 12.43 10.89
N ALA A 133 1.40 13.14 12.00
CA ALA A 133 2.73 13.13 12.62
C ALA A 133 3.14 11.73 13.09
N GLY A 134 2.24 11.01 13.78
CA GLY A 134 2.51 9.64 14.19
C GLY A 134 2.62 8.69 13.00
N ARG A 135 1.80 8.87 11.96
CA ARG A 135 1.87 8.08 10.73
C ARG A 135 3.23 8.22 10.05
N MET A 136 3.79 9.42 9.99
CA MET A 136 5.13 9.66 9.45
C MET A 136 6.23 9.10 10.37
N LEU A 137 6.06 9.21 11.69
CA LEU A 137 7.09 8.82 12.66
C LEU A 137 7.19 7.32 12.87
N VAL A 138 6.07 6.63 13.14
CA VAL A 138 6.03 5.20 13.51
C VAL A 138 5.36 4.33 12.45
N GLY A 139 4.60 4.91 11.53
CA GLY A 139 3.86 4.17 10.51
C GLY A 139 4.72 3.34 9.55
N PRO A 140 5.92 3.77 9.13
CA PRO A 140 6.81 2.91 8.35
C PRO A 140 7.22 1.65 9.09
N ALA A 141 7.57 1.76 10.39
CA ALA A 141 7.95 0.62 11.21
C ALA A 141 6.77 -0.34 11.44
N ILE A 142 5.60 0.19 11.79
CA ILE A 142 4.38 -0.61 11.98
C ILE A 142 4.04 -1.36 10.68
N GLY A 143 3.99 -0.65 9.55
CA GLY A 143 3.68 -1.26 8.25
C GLY A 143 4.69 -2.33 7.84
N LEU A 144 5.99 -2.07 8.02
CA LEU A 144 7.05 -3.02 7.69
C LEU A 144 6.95 -4.31 8.51
N VAL A 145 6.71 -4.20 9.82
CA VAL A 145 6.56 -5.36 10.70
C VAL A 145 5.33 -6.18 10.31
N SER A 146 4.18 -5.55 10.10
CA SER A 146 2.96 -6.24 9.67
C SER A 146 3.14 -6.95 8.33
N PHE A 147 3.76 -6.27 7.36
CA PHE A 147 4.01 -6.79 6.02
C PHE A 147 4.95 -8.01 6.04
N ILE A 148 6.10 -7.91 6.71
CA ILE A 148 7.07 -9.02 6.81
C ILE A 148 6.46 -10.22 7.53
N ARG A 149 5.70 -10.00 8.62
CA ARG A 149 5.07 -11.10 9.36
C ARG A 149 4.06 -11.85 8.50
N GLY A 150 3.21 -11.12 7.78
CA GLY A 150 2.25 -11.72 6.85
C GLY A 150 2.94 -12.54 5.75
N ASP A 151 3.99 -11.98 5.15
CA ASP A 151 4.76 -12.67 4.11
C ASP A 151 5.49 -13.91 4.64
N ILE A 152 6.08 -13.87 5.84
CA ILE A 152 6.70 -15.05 6.46
C ILE A 152 5.68 -16.17 6.67
N ALA A 153 4.48 -15.83 7.16
CA ALA A 153 3.43 -16.82 7.36
C ALA A 153 3.02 -17.47 6.03
N GLN A 154 2.84 -16.68 4.97
CA GLN A 154 2.51 -17.16 3.63
C GLN A 154 3.63 -18.01 3.01
N ILE A 155 4.90 -17.62 3.18
CA ILE A 155 6.05 -18.41 2.73
C ILE A 155 6.09 -19.76 3.46
N LYS A 156 5.88 -19.76 4.79
CA LYS A 156 5.82 -21.00 5.59
C LYS A 156 4.67 -21.90 5.16
N ALA A 157 3.56 -21.32 4.69
CA ALA A 157 2.42 -22.04 4.12
C ALA A 157 2.67 -22.54 2.67
N GLY A 158 3.87 -22.32 2.10
CA GLY A 158 4.26 -22.83 0.78
C GLY A 158 4.10 -21.83 -0.36
N ASN A 159 3.90 -20.54 -0.09
CA ASN A 159 3.79 -19.53 -1.15
C ASN A 159 5.16 -19.19 -1.77
N GLU A 160 5.54 -19.97 -2.79
CA GLU A 160 6.82 -19.83 -3.50
C GLU A 160 6.95 -18.48 -4.25
N ARG A 161 5.83 -17.89 -4.69
CA ARG A 161 5.84 -16.59 -5.41
C ARG A 161 6.27 -15.45 -4.50
N ILE A 162 5.83 -15.45 -3.24
CA ILE A 162 6.27 -14.46 -2.26
C ILE A 162 7.76 -14.71 -1.92
N ALA A 163 8.18 -15.96 -1.75
CA ALA A 163 9.59 -16.30 -1.51
C ALA A 163 10.50 -15.80 -2.65
N LEU A 164 10.11 -16.03 -3.92
CA LEU A 164 10.81 -15.53 -5.09
C LEU A 164 10.90 -14.00 -5.10
N SER A 165 9.81 -13.31 -4.73
CA SER A 165 9.78 -11.85 -4.65
C SER A 165 10.82 -11.31 -3.66
N TRP A 166 10.95 -11.96 -2.50
CA TRP A 166 11.99 -11.64 -1.51
C TRP A 166 13.40 -11.96 -1.99
N ALA A 167 13.59 -13.09 -2.70
CA ALA A 167 14.90 -13.44 -3.27
C ALA A 167 15.37 -12.41 -4.31
N LEU A 168 14.49 -12.02 -5.24
CA LEU A 168 14.77 -10.99 -6.25
C LEU A 168 15.01 -9.61 -5.62
N HIS A 169 14.24 -9.27 -4.58
CA HIS A 169 14.49 -8.06 -3.79
C HIS A 169 15.86 -8.07 -3.13
N GLY A 170 16.29 -9.22 -2.59
CA GLY A 170 17.64 -9.40 -2.06
C GLY A 170 18.72 -9.08 -3.09
N ILE A 171 18.55 -9.49 -4.36
CA ILE A 171 19.45 -9.11 -5.45
C ILE A 171 19.43 -7.59 -5.68
N GLY A 172 18.24 -6.97 -5.73
CA GLY A 172 18.09 -5.52 -5.86
C GLY A 172 18.77 -4.74 -4.72
N VAL A 173 18.70 -5.26 -3.49
CA VAL A 173 19.37 -4.69 -2.31
C VAL A 173 20.88 -4.85 -2.42
N MET A 174 21.38 -6.00 -2.88
CA MET A 174 22.81 -6.21 -3.10
C MET A 174 23.39 -5.24 -4.14
N LEU A 175 22.65 -4.91 -5.19
CA LEU A 175 23.07 -3.89 -6.17
C LEU A 175 23.20 -2.50 -5.54
N ALA A 176 22.19 -2.09 -4.75
CA ALA A 176 22.23 -0.82 -4.03
C ALA A 176 23.36 -0.79 -2.98
N LEU A 177 23.56 -1.89 -2.26
CA LEU A 177 24.63 -2.03 -1.26
C LEU A 177 26.03 -1.99 -1.91
N TRP A 178 26.21 -2.65 -3.06
CA TRP A 178 27.45 -2.57 -3.83
C TRP A 178 27.80 -1.12 -4.19
N TRP A 179 26.81 -0.33 -4.63
CA TRP A 179 27.01 1.11 -4.85
C TRP A 179 27.42 1.83 -3.57
N ILE A 180 26.67 1.65 -2.48
CA ILE A 180 26.93 2.33 -1.19
C ILE A 180 28.32 2.02 -0.64
N LEU A 181 28.78 0.76 -0.75
CA LEU A 181 30.07 0.33 -0.21
C LEU A 181 31.24 0.59 -1.17
N GLY A 182 31.01 0.62 -2.49
CA GLY A 182 32.06 0.72 -3.50
C GLY A 182 32.27 2.13 -4.07
N VAL A 183 31.20 2.90 -4.24
CA VAL A 183 31.21 4.23 -4.88
C VAL A 183 30.73 5.33 -3.92
N GLY A 184 29.73 5.02 -3.11
CA GLY A 184 29.20 5.92 -2.09
C GLY A 184 30.21 6.23 -0.99
N SER A 185 30.02 7.38 -0.34
CA SER A 185 30.72 7.75 0.90
C SER A 185 29.79 7.66 2.11
N MET A 186 28.48 7.52 1.88
CA MET A 186 27.46 7.39 2.91
C MET A 186 27.55 6.03 3.61
N PRO A 187 27.66 5.99 4.94
CA PRO A 187 27.67 4.74 5.68
C PRO A 187 26.29 4.08 5.63
N VAL A 188 26.26 2.74 5.74
CA VAL A 188 25.04 1.94 5.62
C VAL A 188 23.93 2.40 6.58
N TRP A 189 24.26 2.77 7.82
CA TRP A 189 23.26 3.25 8.78
C TRP A 189 22.54 4.51 8.31
N ALA A 190 23.25 5.42 7.62
CA ALA A 190 22.69 6.67 7.11
C ALA A 190 21.82 6.41 5.89
N TRP A 191 22.16 5.41 5.06
CA TRP A 191 21.30 4.94 3.99
C TRP A 191 20.01 4.30 4.54
N VAL A 192 20.10 3.44 5.56
CA VAL A 192 18.92 2.87 6.24
C VAL A 192 18.03 3.95 6.82
N LEU A 193 18.61 4.97 7.48
CA LEU A 193 17.87 6.11 7.99
C LEU A 193 17.21 6.93 6.86
N SER A 194 17.91 7.15 5.75
CA SER A 194 17.37 7.83 4.56
C SER A 194 16.20 7.04 3.95
N ALA A 195 16.30 5.71 3.89
CA ALA A 195 15.22 4.84 3.45
C ALA A 195 14.00 4.94 4.36
N TYR A 196 14.22 5.01 5.68
CA TYR A 196 13.13 5.18 6.66
C TYR A 196 12.44 6.52 6.48
N LEU A 197 13.21 7.60 6.34
CA LEU A 197 12.68 8.94 6.08
C LEU A 197 11.95 9.02 4.72
N GLY A 198 12.45 8.33 3.70
CA GLY A 198 11.76 8.20 2.42
C GLY A 198 10.40 7.52 2.57
N ALA A 199 10.34 6.41 3.32
CA ALA A 199 9.08 5.76 3.67
C ALA A 199 8.16 6.67 4.51
N SER A 200 8.71 7.46 5.46
CA SER A 200 7.98 8.47 6.21
C SER A 200 7.38 9.56 5.32
N LEU A 201 8.06 10.00 4.27
CA LEU A 201 7.53 10.96 3.30
C LEU A 201 6.34 10.38 2.52
N LEU A 202 6.46 9.12 2.06
CA LEU A 202 5.37 8.43 1.37
C LEU A 202 4.11 8.31 2.22
N LYS A 203 4.28 8.20 3.55
CA LYS A 203 3.15 8.17 4.48
C LYS A 203 2.29 9.42 4.45
N ILE A 204 2.77 10.57 3.98
CA ILE A 204 1.92 11.76 3.75
C ILE A 204 0.82 11.45 2.74
N ARG A 205 1.18 10.75 1.66
CA ARG A 205 0.26 10.34 0.59
C ARG A 205 -0.70 9.28 1.10
N THR A 206 -0.16 8.15 1.57
CA THR A 206 -0.96 6.98 1.99
C THR A 206 -1.85 7.23 3.20
N TYR A 207 -1.61 8.29 3.96
CA TYR A 207 -2.47 8.68 5.08
C TYR A 207 -3.87 9.12 4.62
N LEU A 208 -3.96 9.73 3.43
CA LEU A 208 -5.19 10.34 2.96
C LEU A 208 -5.87 9.64 1.80
N GLU A 209 -5.17 8.75 1.10
CA GLU A 209 -5.65 8.11 -0.13
C GLU A 209 -7.05 7.52 0.03
N HIS A 210 -7.34 6.89 1.18
CA HIS A 210 -8.63 6.24 1.44
C HIS A 210 -9.29 6.65 2.75
N ARG A 211 -10.63 6.77 2.76
CA ARG A 211 -11.47 6.88 3.96
C ARG A 211 -12.44 5.71 4.04
N ALA A 212 -12.86 5.33 5.24
CA ALA A 212 -14.01 4.45 5.39
C ALA A 212 -15.29 5.16 4.93
N HIS A 213 -16.09 4.48 4.11
CA HIS A 213 -17.35 5.00 3.59
C HIS A 213 -18.25 3.86 3.14
N GLU A 214 -19.57 3.99 3.29
CA GLU A 214 -20.53 2.97 2.85
C GLU A 214 -20.42 2.72 1.34
N LYS A 215 -20.49 3.79 0.54
CA LYS A 215 -20.29 3.76 -0.92
C LYS A 215 -18.81 3.55 -1.25
N PHE A 216 -18.43 2.40 -1.82
CA PHE A 216 -17.04 2.09 -2.19
C PHE A 216 -16.38 3.17 -3.07
N ARG A 217 -17.14 3.72 -4.04
CA ARG A 217 -16.68 4.79 -4.94
C ARG A 217 -16.29 6.10 -4.23
N ALA A 218 -16.75 6.29 -2.99
CA ALA A 218 -16.51 7.47 -2.16
C ALA A 218 -15.32 7.33 -1.20
N ARG A 219 -14.59 6.21 -1.28
CA ARG A 219 -13.45 5.93 -0.41
C ARG A 219 -12.17 6.61 -0.87
N THR A 220 -12.02 7.01 -2.14
CA THR A 220 -10.76 7.55 -2.70
C THR A 220 -10.72 9.09 -2.77
N VAL A 221 -9.58 9.66 -2.37
CA VAL A 221 -9.41 11.12 -2.23
C VAL A 221 -9.09 11.84 -3.54
N VAL A 222 -9.33 13.15 -3.55
CA VAL A 222 -8.61 14.11 -4.40
C VAL A 222 -7.97 15.18 -3.53
N ILE A 223 -6.70 15.49 -3.77
CA ILE A 223 -6.02 16.66 -3.21
C ILE A 223 -5.60 17.53 -4.40
N GLU A 224 -6.14 18.73 -4.54
CA GLU A 224 -5.94 19.60 -5.71
C GLU A 224 -4.61 20.37 -5.69
N ASP A 225 -3.61 19.80 -5.02
CA ASP A 225 -2.28 20.40 -4.90
C ASP A 225 -1.54 20.37 -6.24
N LYS A 226 -0.67 21.37 -6.42
CA LYS A 226 0.24 21.52 -7.56
C LYS A 226 1.68 21.81 -7.10
N GLY A 227 1.93 21.72 -5.80
CA GLY A 227 3.23 21.97 -5.18
C GLY A 227 4.20 20.79 -5.24
N PRO A 228 5.34 20.88 -4.54
CA PRO A 228 6.41 19.88 -4.58
C PRO A 228 5.96 18.45 -4.21
N LEU A 229 5.02 18.31 -3.28
CA LEU A 229 4.51 17.00 -2.88
C LEU A 229 3.67 16.33 -3.98
N ALA A 230 2.92 17.12 -4.78
CA ALA A 230 2.21 16.57 -5.94
C ALA A 230 3.20 15.95 -6.94
N TYR A 231 4.33 16.63 -7.20
CA TYR A 231 5.37 16.09 -8.06
C TYR A 231 6.09 14.87 -7.44
N LEU A 232 6.44 14.95 -6.15
CA LEU A 232 7.08 13.85 -5.42
C LEU A 232 6.27 12.55 -5.49
N PHE A 233 4.94 12.69 -5.45
CA PHE A 233 3.99 11.59 -5.50
C PHE A 233 3.44 11.33 -6.90
N LEU A 234 4.04 11.90 -7.94
CA LEU A 234 3.64 11.72 -9.34
C LEU A 234 2.14 11.96 -9.55
N ASN A 235 1.65 13.11 -9.10
CA ASN A 235 0.25 13.53 -9.19
C ASN A 235 -0.78 12.53 -8.64
N ASN A 236 -0.37 11.52 -7.87
CA ASN A 236 -1.27 10.52 -7.31
C ASN A 236 -2.21 11.11 -6.25
N ASN A 237 -2.04 12.40 -5.92
CA ASN A 237 -3.03 13.20 -5.22
C ASN A 237 -4.40 13.27 -5.93
N TYR A 238 -4.48 12.99 -7.24
CA TYR A 238 -5.74 12.77 -7.96
C TYR A 238 -6.16 11.29 -7.87
N HIS A 239 -6.17 10.72 -6.66
CA HIS A 239 -6.21 9.28 -6.43
C HIS A 239 -7.46 8.59 -6.99
N VAL A 240 -8.64 9.22 -6.92
CA VAL A 240 -9.85 8.69 -7.58
C VAL A 240 -9.69 8.56 -9.10
N VAL A 241 -8.97 9.49 -9.75
CA VAL A 241 -8.72 9.46 -11.19
C VAL A 241 -7.80 8.29 -11.52
N HIS A 242 -6.77 8.11 -10.68
CA HIS A 242 -5.84 6.99 -10.76
C HIS A 242 -6.56 5.64 -10.63
N HIS A 243 -7.36 5.42 -9.58
CA HIS A 243 -8.15 4.18 -9.42
C HIS A 243 -9.09 3.89 -10.60
N MET A 244 -9.69 4.93 -11.19
CA MET A 244 -10.55 4.76 -12.35
C MET A 244 -9.79 4.50 -13.65
N HIS A 245 -8.55 4.97 -13.74
CA HIS A 245 -7.73 4.95 -14.95
C HIS A 245 -6.26 4.64 -14.62
N PRO A 246 -5.96 3.45 -14.07
CA PRO A 246 -4.64 3.15 -13.49
C PRO A 246 -3.50 3.16 -14.52
N ASN A 247 -3.80 2.92 -15.79
CA ASN A 247 -2.83 2.91 -16.89
C ASN A 247 -2.63 4.31 -17.53
N VAL A 248 -3.12 5.38 -16.91
CA VAL A 248 -2.90 6.76 -17.36
C VAL A 248 -1.63 7.26 -16.70
N PRO A 249 -0.65 7.76 -17.47
CA PRO A 249 0.60 8.19 -16.89
C PRO A 249 0.40 9.41 -16.00
N TRP A 250 1.18 9.46 -14.93
CA TRP A 250 1.05 10.43 -13.85
C TRP A 250 0.93 11.90 -14.28
N TYR A 251 1.64 12.30 -15.34
CA TYR A 251 1.65 13.69 -15.82
C TYR A 251 0.37 14.08 -16.56
N LYS A 252 -0.50 13.12 -16.93
CA LYS A 252 -1.82 13.35 -17.55
C LYS A 252 -2.98 13.37 -16.53
N LEU A 253 -2.78 12.87 -15.31
CA LEU A 253 -3.82 12.83 -14.27
C LEU A 253 -4.42 14.22 -13.96
N PRO A 254 -3.64 15.31 -13.81
CA PRO A 254 -4.20 16.62 -13.49
C PRO A 254 -5.10 17.18 -14.61
N GLU A 255 -4.73 16.97 -15.87
CA GLU A 255 -5.51 17.40 -17.04
C GLU A 255 -6.82 16.61 -17.12
N MET A 256 -6.75 15.29 -16.93
CA MET A 256 -7.92 14.42 -16.91
C MET A 256 -8.90 14.82 -15.80
N TYR A 257 -8.38 15.10 -14.60
CA TYR A 257 -9.17 15.63 -13.50
C TYR A 257 -9.84 16.95 -13.88
N ALA A 258 -9.07 17.91 -14.40
CA ALA A 258 -9.59 19.23 -14.76
C ALA A 258 -10.73 19.16 -15.80
N ALA A 259 -10.59 18.27 -16.80
CA ALA A 259 -11.59 18.09 -17.85
C ALA A 259 -12.94 17.54 -17.35
N LYS A 260 -12.93 16.76 -16.25
CA LYS A 260 -14.13 16.10 -15.69
C LYS A 260 -14.25 16.27 -14.18
N ARG A 261 -13.84 17.43 -13.66
CA ARG A 261 -13.71 17.70 -12.22
C ARG A 261 -14.99 17.35 -11.44
N GLU A 262 -16.13 17.84 -11.89
CA GLU A 262 -17.40 17.60 -11.19
C GLU A 262 -17.81 16.13 -11.20
N HIS A 263 -17.46 15.37 -12.24
CA HIS A 263 -17.75 13.94 -12.30
C HIS A 263 -16.98 13.18 -11.21
N TYR A 264 -15.68 13.44 -11.07
CA TYR A 264 -14.85 12.81 -10.04
C TYR A 264 -15.27 13.23 -8.63
N GLN A 265 -15.58 14.51 -8.40
CA GLN A 265 -16.04 15.00 -7.10
C GLN A 265 -17.42 14.45 -6.70
N ARG A 266 -18.35 14.28 -7.64
CA ARG A 266 -19.62 13.59 -7.39
C ARG A 266 -19.42 12.12 -7.08
N ARG A 267 -18.49 11.44 -7.78
CA ARG A 267 -18.20 10.03 -7.55
C ARG A 267 -17.62 9.78 -6.16
N ASN A 268 -16.68 10.63 -5.73
CA ASN A 268 -16.01 10.44 -4.46
C ASN A 268 -16.74 11.05 -3.26
N ASP A 269 -17.98 11.50 -3.46
CA ASP A 269 -18.82 12.18 -2.48
C ASP A 269 -18.10 13.34 -1.78
N GLY A 270 -17.47 14.19 -2.59
CA GLY A 270 -16.81 15.41 -2.12
C GLY A 270 -15.56 15.18 -1.27
N TYR A 271 -14.93 14.00 -1.31
CA TYR A 271 -13.69 13.72 -0.57
C TYR A 271 -12.49 14.45 -1.18
N VAL A 272 -12.43 15.77 -0.96
CA VAL A 272 -11.52 16.70 -1.63
C VAL A 272 -10.80 17.60 -0.62
N PHE A 273 -9.51 17.81 -0.85
CA PHE A 273 -8.69 18.81 -0.16
C PHE A 273 -8.05 19.77 -1.17
N LYS A 274 -7.82 21.02 -0.77
CA LYS A 274 -7.20 22.04 -1.64
C LYS A 274 -5.71 21.82 -1.85
N SER A 275 -5.00 21.33 -0.81
CA SER A 275 -3.56 21.12 -0.86
C SER A 275 -3.08 20.22 0.27
N TYR A 276 -1.84 19.74 0.20
CA TYR A 276 -1.22 19.07 1.34
C TYR A 276 -1.04 20.01 2.55
N SER A 277 -0.92 21.33 2.38
CA SER A 277 -0.86 22.24 3.54
C SER A 277 -2.15 22.23 4.37
N GLU A 278 -3.31 22.11 3.72
CA GLU A 278 -4.61 21.91 4.38
C GLU A 278 -4.64 20.60 5.17
N VAL A 279 -4.11 19.52 4.58
CA VAL A 279 -3.99 18.21 5.21
C VAL A 279 -3.17 18.29 6.50
N PHE A 280 -1.98 18.90 6.43
CA PHE A 280 -1.12 19.09 7.59
C PHE A 280 -1.85 19.93 8.65
N SER A 281 -2.47 21.04 8.27
CA SER A 281 -3.22 21.89 9.20
C SER A 281 -4.34 21.14 9.94
N LYS A 282 -5.07 20.26 9.23
CA LYS A 282 -6.19 19.50 9.81
C LYS A 282 -5.73 18.33 10.67
N TYR A 283 -4.72 17.58 10.23
CA TYR A 283 -4.45 16.22 10.75
C TYR A 283 -3.05 16.00 11.32
N PHE A 284 -2.18 17.02 11.39
CA PHE A 284 -0.82 16.83 11.91
C PHE A 284 -0.81 16.15 13.29
N LEU A 285 -1.65 16.63 14.21
CA LEU A 285 -1.80 16.06 15.57
C LEU A 285 -3.21 15.50 15.85
N LYS A 286 -4.07 15.44 14.83
CA LYS A 286 -5.45 14.95 14.98
C LYS A 286 -5.65 13.75 14.08
N ALA A 287 -6.35 12.74 14.58
CA ALA A 287 -6.66 11.57 13.78
C ALA A 287 -7.64 11.92 12.66
N LYS A 288 -7.39 11.41 11.44
CA LYS A 288 -8.33 11.54 10.32
C LYS A 288 -9.55 10.66 10.55
N ASP A 289 -9.30 9.39 10.88
CA ASP A 289 -10.28 8.34 11.08
C ASP A 289 -10.00 7.55 12.37
N PRO A 290 -11.01 6.90 12.97
CA PRO A 290 -10.78 5.91 14.02
C PRO A 290 -9.92 4.73 13.50
N VAL A 291 -9.27 4.02 14.43
CA VAL A 291 -8.56 2.76 14.10
C VAL A 291 -9.55 1.64 13.80
N PRO A 292 -10.55 1.33 14.66
CA PRO A 292 -11.59 0.38 14.28
C PRO A 292 -12.40 0.91 13.11
N HIS A 293 -12.68 0.06 12.13
CA HIS A 293 -13.40 0.43 10.92
C HIS A 293 -14.83 0.88 11.27
N PRO A 294 -15.24 2.12 10.94
CA PRO A 294 -16.49 2.70 11.44
C PRO A 294 -17.75 2.14 10.75
N VAL A 295 -17.60 1.48 9.60
CA VAL A 295 -18.70 0.90 8.81
C VAL A 295 -18.42 -0.55 8.45
N TRP A 296 -18.01 -1.36 9.44
CA TRP A 296 -17.71 -2.79 9.27
C TRP A 296 -18.95 -3.67 9.48
N PRO A 297 -19.20 -4.70 8.65
CA PRO A 297 -18.47 -5.08 7.43
C PRO A 297 -18.67 -4.09 6.27
N VAL A 298 -17.65 -3.95 5.40
CA VAL A 298 -17.78 -3.08 4.23
C VAL A 298 -18.75 -3.68 3.20
N ASN A 299 -19.64 -2.84 2.66
CA ASN A 299 -20.44 -3.23 1.50
C ASN A 299 -19.55 -3.27 0.24
N LYS A 300 -19.56 -4.41 -0.45
CA LYS A 300 -18.81 -4.70 -1.69
C LYS A 300 -19.70 -4.80 -2.94
N SER A 301 -21.03 -4.92 -2.80
CA SER A 301 -21.95 -5.16 -3.93
C SER A 301 -22.30 -3.89 -4.70
N GLY A 302 -22.02 -2.71 -4.14
CA GLY A 302 -22.32 -1.43 -4.79
C GLY A 302 -23.81 -1.07 -4.84
N ALA A 303 -24.69 -1.99 -4.41
CA ALA A 303 -26.10 -1.72 -4.16
C ALA A 303 -26.21 -0.73 -3.00
N GLU A 304 -27.06 0.30 -3.14
CA GLU A 304 -27.33 1.17 -2.00
C GLU A 304 -28.05 0.34 -0.92
N PRO A 305 -27.87 0.65 0.38
CA PRO A 305 -28.58 -0.07 1.44
C PRO A 305 -30.10 -0.12 1.22
N ASP A 306 -30.65 0.91 0.58
CA ASP A 306 -32.08 1.02 0.21
C ASP A 306 -32.48 0.16 -1.01
N ASP A 307 -31.52 -0.41 -1.75
CA ASP A 307 -31.76 -1.33 -2.87
C ASP A 307 -31.74 -2.82 -2.44
N LEU A 308 -31.42 -3.09 -1.17
CA LEU A 308 -31.48 -4.44 -0.61
C LEU A 308 -32.92 -4.71 -0.12
N PRO A 309 -33.59 -5.77 -0.60
CA PRO A 309 -34.91 -6.12 -0.08
C PRO A 309 -34.79 -6.40 1.43
N GLU A 310 -35.65 -5.76 2.22
CA GLU A 310 -35.78 -6.05 3.65
C GLU A 310 -36.03 -7.56 3.85
N GLU A 311 -35.21 -8.16 4.70
CA GLU A 311 -35.27 -9.56 5.16
C GLU A 311 -35.16 -10.67 4.10
N THR A 312 -33.96 -11.24 3.99
CA THR A 312 -33.86 -12.71 3.96
C THR A 312 -33.01 -13.17 5.13
N VAL A 313 -33.70 -13.64 6.17
CA VAL A 313 -33.13 -14.51 7.20
C VAL A 313 -32.43 -15.67 6.50
N VAL A 314 -31.10 -15.70 6.58
CA VAL A 314 -30.32 -16.83 6.07
C VAL A 314 -30.51 -18.00 7.04
N VAL A 315 -31.46 -18.88 6.74
CA VAL A 315 -31.55 -20.19 7.37
C VAL A 315 -30.44 -21.05 6.76
N SER A 316 -29.50 -21.50 7.60
CA SER A 316 -28.44 -22.41 7.18
C SER A 316 -29.04 -23.74 6.69
N VAL A 317 -28.75 -24.13 5.46
CA VAL A 317 -29.02 -25.49 4.98
C VAL A 317 -27.71 -26.07 4.48
N GLY A 318 -27.27 -27.15 5.13
CA GLY A 318 -26.06 -27.90 4.80
C GLY A 318 -26.13 -28.57 3.41
N PRO A 319 -25.03 -29.20 2.96
CA PRO A 319 -24.84 -29.53 1.56
C PRO A 319 -25.67 -30.75 1.17
N ALA A 320 -26.48 -30.61 0.12
CA ALA A 320 -27.08 -31.72 -0.61
C ALA A 320 -26.47 -31.79 -2.02
N ALA A 321 -26.16 -33.02 -2.45
CA ALA A 321 -25.47 -33.39 -3.69
C ALA A 321 -26.23 -32.98 -4.98
N PRO A 322 -25.55 -32.88 -6.13
CA PRO A 322 -26.17 -32.42 -7.37
C PRO A 322 -26.84 -33.58 -8.12
N GLU A 323 -28.09 -33.38 -8.53
CA GLU A 323 -28.76 -34.20 -9.55
C GLU A 323 -28.86 -33.41 -10.85
N ALA A 324 -28.73 -34.12 -11.96
CA ALA A 324 -28.29 -33.64 -13.26
C ALA A 324 -29.43 -33.27 -14.23
N ALA A 325 -28.98 -32.63 -15.33
CA ALA A 325 -29.57 -32.52 -16.67
C ALA A 325 -30.56 -31.37 -16.93
N ALA A 326 -30.58 -30.68 -18.09
CA ALA A 326 -29.70 -30.54 -19.26
C ALA A 326 -30.29 -29.36 -20.12
N PRO A 327 -29.96 -29.14 -21.41
CA PRO A 327 -29.20 -27.98 -21.85
C PRO A 327 -29.96 -27.04 -22.83
N VAL A 328 -29.46 -25.83 -23.02
CA VAL A 328 -29.70 -25.08 -24.27
C VAL A 328 -28.36 -24.52 -24.78
N ALA A 329 -27.90 -25.17 -25.84
CA ALA A 329 -26.95 -24.78 -26.87
C ALA A 329 -27.16 -23.35 -27.40
N ASP A 330 -26.25 -22.65 -28.09
CA ASP A 330 -24.84 -22.80 -28.45
C ASP A 330 -24.59 -21.61 -29.40
N ILE A 331 -23.64 -20.70 -29.11
CA ILE A 331 -22.99 -19.85 -30.12
C ILE A 331 -21.51 -19.76 -29.73
N ALA A 332 -20.76 -20.73 -30.25
CA ALA A 332 -19.29 -20.83 -30.28
C ALA A 332 -18.64 -19.57 -30.88
N ALA A 333 -17.60 -19.01 -30.24
CA ALA A 333 -16.14 -19.29 -30.42
C ALA A 333 -15.56 -18.53 -31.64
N GLU A 334 -14.42 -17.84 -31.58
CA GLU A 334 -13.04 -18.21 -31.21
C GLU A 334 -12.23 -16.88 -31.20
N ALA A 335 -11.08 -16.67 -30.56
CA ALA A 335 -10.08 -17.55 -29.98
C ALA A 335 -9.26 -16.81 -28.90
N THR A 336 -8.78 -17.58 -27.92
CA THR A 336 -7.83 -17.23 -26.86
C THR A 336 -6.38 -17.15 -27.37
N PRO A 337 -5.44 -16.74 -26.51
CA PRO A 337 -4.46 -17.75 -26.10
C PRO A 337 -4.33 -17.89 -24.57
N LYS A 338 -4.14 -19.15 -24.19
CA LYS A 338 -3.85 -19.69 -22.85
C LYS A 338 -2.62 -19.04 -22.20
N ALA A 339 -2.73 -18.75 -20.91
CA ALA A 339 -1.70 -19.03 -19.91
C ALA A 339 -2.41 -19.37 -18.59
N ASP A 340 -2.14 -20.57 -18.07
CA ASP A 340 -2.74 -21.13 -16.86
C ASP A 340 -2.44 -20.25 -15.63
N ALA A 341 -3.48 -19.61 -15.09
CA ALA A 341 -3.44 -19.04 -13.75
C ALA A 341 -3.87 -20.14 -12.76
N PRO A 342 -3.08 -20.44 -11.72
CA PRO A 342 -3.56 -21.33 -10.66
C PRO A 342 -4.72 -20.63 -9.92
N GLU A 343 -5.78 -21.39 -9.67
CA GLU A 343 -6.92 -20.99 -8.84
C GLU A 343 -6.43 -20.30 -7.56
N ALA A 344 -6.93 -19.09 -7.32
CA ALA A 344 -6.78 -18.44 -6.03
C ALA A 344 -7.45 -19.31 -4.98
N VAL A 345 -6.65 -20.01 -4.18
CA VAL A 345 -7.13 -20.67 -2.97
C VAL A 345 -7.58 -19.56 -2.02
N VAL A 346 -8.89 -19.33 -2.00
CA VAL A 346 -9.57 -18.54 -0.99
C VAL A 346 -9.43 -19.32 0.32
N LEU A 347 -8.43 -18.97 1.13
CA LEU A 347 -8.37 -19.44 2.50
C LEU A 347 -9.32 -18.58 3.33
N GLU A 348 -10.39 -19.21 3.79
CA GLU A 348 -11.34 -18.67 4.76
C GLU A 348 -10.60 -18.09 5.98
N GLY A 349 -11.16 -17.02 6.56
CA GLY A 349 -10.58 -16.08 7.50
C GLY A 349 -10.11 -16.59 8.88
N GLU A 350 -9.68 -17.84 9.02
CA GLU A 350 -9.20 -18.40 10.30
C GLU A 350 -7.72 -18.09 10.60
N VAL A 351 -6.93 -17.66 9.60
CA VAL A 351 -5.47 -17.44 9.75
C VAL A 351 -5.13 -16.10 10.41
N LEU A 352 -6.03 -15.10 10.37
CA LEU A 352 -5.81 -13.80 11.00
C LEU A 352 -6.12 -13.79 12.51
N ASP A 353 -7.01 -14.66 12.97
CA ASP A 353 -7.38 -14.77 14.39
C ASP A 353 -6.23 -15.33 15.26
N ALA A 354 -5.47 -16.31 14.76
CA ALA A 354 -4.35 -16.89 15.51
C ALA A 354 -3.15 -15.92 15.63
N VAL A 355 -2.86 -15.15 14.57
CA VAL A 355 -1.63 -14.33 14.49
C VAL A 355 -1.68 -13.06 15.36
N VAL A 356 -2.86 -12.50 15.60
CA VAL A 356 -3.04 -11.36 16.51
C VAL A 356 -3.10 -11.82 17.97
N VAL A 357 -3.64 -13.02 18.24
CA VAL A 357 -3.78 -13.55 19.60
C VAL A 357 -2.47 -14.18 20.12
N GLU A 358 -1.75 -14.99 19.34
CA GLU A 358 -0.44 -15.56 19.76
C GLU A 358 0.60 -14.45 20.03
N ALA A 359 0.55 -13.35 19.27
CA ALA A 359 1.46 -12.21 19.47
C ALA A 359 1.25 -11.46 20.79
N LEU A 360 0.09 -11.67 21.44
CA LEU A 360 -0.24 -11.06 22.73
C LEU A 360 0.06 -11.98 23.91
N GLU A 361 0.05 -13.31 23.71
CA GLU A 361 0.42 -14.28 24.76
C GLU A 361 1.94 -14.41 24.93
N GLU A 362 2.75 -14.32 23.86
CA GLU A 362 4.22 -14.44 23.96
C GLU A 362 4.92 -13.19 24.56
N ALA A 363 4.20 -12.10 24.82
CA ALA A 363 4.75 -10.84 25.33
C ALA A 363 4.59 -10.63 26.85
N GLU A 364 4.08 -11.61 27.60
CA GLU A 364 4.08 -11.55 29.07
C GLU A 364 5.45 -11.94 29.65
N PRO A 365 6.13 -11.08 30.42
CA PRO A 365 7.33 -11.50 31.14
C PRO A 365 6.96 -12.51 32.24
N PRO A 366 7.80 -13.52 32.53
CA PRO A 366 7.48 -14.55 33.51
C PRO A 366 7.18 -13.91 34.87
N ALA A 367 6.03 -14.27 35.44
CA ALA A 367 5.58 -13.80 36.74
C ALA A 367 6.69 -13.96 37.79
N LYS A 368 7.20 -12.84 38.30
CA LYS A 368 8.14 -12.83 39.43
C LYS A 368 7.44 -13.46 40.64
N GLY A 369 7.88 -14.65 41.01
CA GLY A 369 7.44 -15.38 42.19
C GLY A 369 7.51 -14.51 43.45
N ARG A 370 6.35 -14.26 44.05
CA ARG A 370 6.24 -13.69 45.39
C ARG A 370 6.60 -14.77 46.41
N LYS A 371 7.86 -14.77 46.86
CA LYS A 371 8.28 -15.52 48.06
C LYS A 371 7.51 -15.00 49.27
N GLY A 372 6.96 -15.93 50.03
CA GLY A 372 6.04 -15.68 51.14
C GLY A 372 6.65 -14.91 52.30
N ARG A 373 5.78 -14.17 52.98
CA ARG A 373 6.03 -13.57 54.29
C ARG A 373 5.22 -14.37 55.30
N LYS A 374 5.90 -15.20 56.09
CA LYS A 374 5.36 -15.81 57.31
C LYS A 374 5.27 -14.73 58.40
N SER A 375 4.12 -14.63 59.05
CA SER A 375 3.94 -13.92 60.32
C SER A 375 4.14 -14.90 61.49
N PRO A 376 4.87 -14.55 62.55
CA PRO A 376 4.81 -15.27 63.81
C PRO A 376 3.80 -14.61 64.77
N SER A 377 3.16 -15.48 65.55
CA SER A 377 2.47 -15.21 66.81
C SER A 377 3.40 -14.63 67.88
#